data_AF-A0A847LGY2-F1
#
_entry.id   AF-A0A847LGY2-F1
#
_cell.length_a   1.000
_cell.length_b   1.000
_cell.length_c   1.000
_cell.angle_alpha   90.00
_cell.angle_beta   90.00
_cell.angle_gamma   90.00
#
_symmetry.space_group_name_H-M   'P 1'
#
loop_
_entity.id
_entity.type
_entity.pdbx_description
1 polymer ?
#
loop_
_entity_poly.entity_id
_entity_poly.type
_entity_poly.pdbx_seq_one_letter_code
_entity_poly.pdbx_strand_id
1 'polypeptide(L)'
;MRGRGFTIIELLVAIVLATLILPLSFNIWKHLRRGSDQVTEQARYYQAVGRFLATFKPDVRVARRIRREGDGLVLSLDTEEFGRTREVCYTIDQERHRITRTEDGHVSVFDFGAPPPGAGTFVFRIE
;
A
#
# COMPACT_ATOMS: atom_id res chain seq x y z
N MET A 1 36.37 -46.33 -6.55
CA MET A 1 36.05 -44.89 -6.37
C MET A 1 37.14 -44.29 -5.51
N ARG A 2 38.09 -43.55 -6.10
CA ARG A 2 39.20 -42.94 -5.35
C ARG A 2 38.70 -41.65 -4.70
N GLY A 3 38.40 -41.71 -3.40
CA GLY A 3 38.20 -40.51 -2.59
C GLY A 3 39.53 -39.79 -2.44
N ARG A 4 39.71 -38.67 -3.17
CA ARG A 4 40.82 -37.75 -2.91
C ARG A 4 40.52 -37.04 -1.58
N GLY A 5 41.34 -37.29 -0.57
CA GLY A 5 41.27 -36.55 0.69
C GLY A 5 41.66 -35.09 0.47
N PHE A 6 40.90 -34.17 1.08
CA PHE A 6 41.22 -32.75 1.08
C PHE A 6 42.53 -32.52 1.85
N THR A 7 43.44 -31.76 1.26
CA THR A 7 44.67 -31.35 1.96
C THR A 7 44.36 -30.21 2.93
N ILE A 8 45.07 -30.16 4.06
CA ILE A 8 44.91 -29.09 5.07
C ILE A 8 45.07 -27.69 4.46
N ILE A 9 45.91 -27.56 3.44
CA ILE A 9 46.15 -26.33 2.70
C ILE A 9 44.90 -25.90 1.92
N GLU A 10 44.24 -26.83 1.22
CA GLU A 10 42.98 -26.54 0.52
C GLU A 10 41.88 -26.09 1.49
N LEU A 11 41.82 -26.67 2.69
CA LEU A 11 40.88 -26.26 3.74
C LEU A 11 41.17 -24.82 4.22
N LEU A 12 42.44 -24.49 4.46
CA LEU A 12 42.86 -23.15 4.87
C LEU A 12 42.56 -22.11 3.80
N VAL A 13 42.83 -22.41 2.53
CA VAL A 13 42.52 -21.53 1.41
C VAL A 13 41.01 -21.32 1.27
N ALA A 14 40.21 -22.38 1.41
CA ALA A 14 38.75 -22.29 1.38
C ALA A 14 38.20 -21.42 2.52
N ILE A 15 38.75 -21.53 3.74
CA ILE A 15 38.35 -20.71 4.88
C ILE A 15 38.70 -19.23 4.64
N VAL A 16 39.92 -18.93 4.17
CA VAL A 16 40.34 -17.55 3.88
C VAL A 16 39.44 -16.93 2.79
N LEU A 17 39.20 -17.66 1.70
CA LEU A 17 38.29 -17.21 0.65
C LEU A 17 36.86 -17.00 1.17
N ALA A 18 36.35 -17.91 1.99
CA ALA A 18 35.03 -17.79 2.59
C ALA A 18 34.94 -16.53 3.49
N THR A 19 35.95 -16.25 4.31
CA THR A 19 35.97 -15.06 5.18
C THR A 19 36.01 -13.75 4.41
N LEU A 20 36.52 -13.73 3.18
CA LEU A 20 36.51 -12.56 2.30
C LEU A 20 35.18 -12.40 1.56
N ILE A 21 34.59 -13.50 1.09
CA ILE A 21 33.38 -13.48 0.26
C ILE A 21 32.11 -13.31 1.09
N LEU A 22 32.00 -14.01 2.23
CA LEU A 22 30.80 -14.01 3.08
C LEU A 22 30.36 -12.59 3.53
N PRO A 23 31.25 -11.72 4.04
CA PRO A 23 30.87 -10.38 4.46
C PRO A 23 30.39 -9.51 3.28
N LEU A 24 31.02 -9.66 2.11
CA LEU A 24 30.63 -8.92 0.90
C LEU A 24 29.24 -9.35 0.42
N SER A 25 29.00 -10.66 0.32
CA SER A 25 27.68 -11.20 -0.04
C SER A 25 26.60 -10.78 0.96
N PHE A 26 26.90 -10.79 2.26
CA PHE A 26 25.97 -10.37 3.30
C PHE A 26 25.62 -8.88 3.21
N ASN A 27 26.60 -8.01 2.94
CA ASN A 27 26.38 -6.58 2.78
C ASN A 27 25.53 -6.26 1.54
N ILE A 28 25.82 -6.90 0.41
CA ILE A 28 25.02 -6.75 -0.83
C ILE A 28 23.58 -7.20 -0.59
N TRP A 29 23.39 -8.37 0.02
CA TRP A 29 22.05 -8.88 0.34
C TRP A 29 21.28 -7.95 1.28
N LYS A 30 21.94 -7.42 2.32
CA LYS A 30 21.35 -6.48 3.26
C LYS A 30 20.90 -5.17 2.58
N HIS A 31 21.69 -4.65 1.66
CA HIS A 31 21.33 -3.44 0.90
C HIS A 31 20.18 -3.69 -0.09
N LEU A 32 20.23 -4.80 -0.85
CA LEU A 32 19.16 -5.18 -1.77
C LEU A 32 17.83 -5.41 -1.05
N ARG A 33 17.87 -6.09 0.11
CA ARG A 33 16.66 -6.36 0.90
C ARG A 33 16.01 -5.07 1.40
N ARG A 34 16.80 -4.12 1.92
CA ARG A 34 16.28 -2.81 2.36
C ARG A 34 15.63 -2.02 1.22
N GLY A 35 16.21 -2.03 0.02
CA GLY A 35 15.61 -1.39 -1.15
C GLY A 35 14.29 -2.06 -1.57
N SER A 36 14.23 -3.39 -1.56
CA SER A 36 13.03 -4.16 -1.90
C SER A 36 11.88 -3.89 -0.93
N ASP A 37 12.17 -3.78 0.37
CA ASP A 37 11.16 -3.52 1.40
C ASP A 37 10.56 -2.11 1.21
N GLN A 38 11.40 -1.10 0.95
CA GLN A 38 10.95 0.28 0.68
C GLN A 38 10.07 0.39 -0.57
N VAL A 39 10.44 -0.28 -1.67
CA VAL A 39 9.64 -0.29 -2.91
C VAL A 39 8.30 -0.98 -2.67
N THR A 40 8.28 -2.03 -1.85
CA THR A 40 7.06 -2.79 -1.54
C THR A 40 6.09 -1.96 -0.71
N GLU A 41 6.57 -1.19 0.27
CA GLU A 41 5.73 -0.30 1.07
C GLU A 41 5.13 0.84 0.23
N GLN A 42 5.93 1.48 -0.62
CA GLN A 42 5.44 2.52 -1.53
C GLN A 42 4.40 1.97 -2.52
N ALA A 43 4.65 0.78 -3.08
CA ALA A 43 3.71 0.13 -4.00
C ALA A 43 2.35 -0.14 -3.33
N ARG A 44 2.35 -0.59 -2.07
CA ARG A 44 1.12 -0.83 -1.30
C ARG A 44 0.32 0.46 -1.08
N TYR A 45 1.00 1.55 -0.70
CA TYR A 45 0.37 2.87 -0.54
C TYR A 45 -0.33 3.31 -1.83
N TYR A 46 0.38 3.32 -2.97
CA TYR A 46 -0.21 3.76 -4.24
C TYR A 46 -1.27 2.81 -4.79
N GLN A 47 -1.19 1.50 -4.51
CA GLN A 47 -2.27 0.57 -4.82
C GLN A 47 -3.53 0.85 -3.99
N ALA A 48 -3.40 1.21 -2.71
CA ALA A 48 -4.54 1.62 -1.88
C ALA A 48 -5.17 2.91 -2.41
N VAL A 49 -4.36 3.91 -2.76
CA VAL A 49 -4.81 5.15 -3.42
C VAL A 49 -5.54 4.86 -4.72
N GLY A 50 -4.96 4.03 -5.59
CA GLY A 50 -5.59 3.66 -6.87
C GLY A 50 -6.96 2.99 -6.68
N ARG A 51 -7.07 2.06 -5.73
CA ARG A 51 -8.36 1.42 -5.39
C ARG A 51 -9.38 2.41 -4.88
N PHE A 52 -8.97 3.31 -3.97
CA PHE A 52 -9.86 4.36 -3.47
C PHE A 52 -10.35 5.27 -4.59
N LEU A 53 -9.46 5.79 -5.45
CA LEU A 53 -9.83 6.67 -6.55
C LEU A 53 -10.72 5.99 -7.59
N ALA A 54 -10.48 4.69 -7.85
CA ALA A 54 -11.30 3.90 -8.75
C ALA A 54 -12.75 3.76 -8.26
N THR A 55 -12.98 3.77 -6.94
CA THR A 55 -14.33 3.73 -6.35
C THR A 55 -14.92 5.13 -6.15
N PHE A 56 -14.13 6.06 -5.63
CA PHE A 56 -14.60 7.41 -5.27
C PHE A 56 -14.98 8.25 -6.48
N LYS A 57 -14.20 8.19 -7.58
CA LYS A 57 -14.45 9.02 -8.76
C LYS A 57 -15.79 8.69 -9.45
N PRO A 58 -16.16 7.41 -9.68
CA PRO A 58 -17.50 7.06 -10.15
C PRO A 58 -18.61 7.53 -9.22
N ASP A 59 -18.44 7.36 -7.91
CA ASP A 59 -19.45 7.77 -6.93
C ASP A 59 -19.69 9.29 -6.98
N VAL A 60 -18.64 10.10 -6.96
CA VAL A 60 -18.77 11.55 -7.11
C VAL A 60 -19.41 11.92 -8.45
N ARG A 61 -19.07 11.22 -9.53
CA ARG A 61 -19.60 11.51 -10.88
C ARG A 61 -21.11 11.31 -10.99
N VAL A 62 -21.67 10.34 -10.26
CA VAL A 62 -23.11 10.03 -10.31
C VAL A 62 -23.87 10.56 -9.10
N ALA A 63 -23.20 11.31 -8.22
CA ALA A 63 -23.82 11.94 -7.07
C ALA A 63 -24.68 13.13 -7.49
N ARG A 64 -25.95 13.14 -7.09
CA ARG A 64 -26.84 14.31 -7.20
C ARG A 64 -26.60 15.33 -6.11
N ARG A 65 -26.25 14.85 -4.92
CA ARG A 65 -26.03 15.70 -3.76
C ARG A 65 -24.83 15.19 -3.00
N ILE A 66 -24.00 16.13 -2.58
CA ILE A 66 -22.83 15.88 -1.74
C ILE A 66 -23.01 16.75 -0.49
N ARG A 67 -23.00 16.12 0.69
CA ARG A 67 -23.05 16.84 1.97
C ARG A 67 -21.90 16.39 2.85
N ARG A 68 -21.31 17.33 3.59
CA ARG A 68 -20.37 17.01 4.67
C ARG A 68 -21.16 16.72 5.94
N GLU A 69 -20.80 15.64 6.63
CA GLU A 69 -21.44 15.22 7.87
C GLU A 69 -20.34 14.86 8.87
N GLY A 70 -20.03 15.78 9.78
CA GLY A 70 -18.86 15.70 10.66
C GLY A 70 -17.54 15.61 9.87
N ASP A 71 -16.77 14.56 10.16
CA ASP A 71 -15.51 14.22 9.47
C ASP A 71 -15.72 13.30 8.25
N GLY A 72 -16.97 13.11 7.85
CA GLY A 72 -17.37 12.31 6.70
C GLY A 72 -18.02 13.10 5.57
N LEU A 73 -18.21 12.40 4.45
CA LEU A 73 -18.87 12.87 3.25
C LEU A 73 -20.01 11.91 2.90
N VAL A 74 -21.23 12.41 2.78
CA VAL A 74 -22.37 11.62 2.32
C VAL A 74 -22.75 12.06 0.92
N LEU A 75 -22.82 11.09 0.00
CA LEU A 75 -23.26 11.27 -1.38
C LEU A 75 -24.61 10.59 -1.58
N SER A 76 -25.57 11.33 -2.14
CA SER A 76 -26.83 10.78 -2.62
C SER A 76 -26.70 10.52 -4.12
N LEU A 77 -26.72 9.25 -4.52
CA LEU A 77 -26.52 8.80 -5.90
C LEU A 77 -27.86 8.36 -6.48
N ASP A 78 -28.08 8.61 -7.76
CA ASP A 78 -29.22 8.01 -8.46
C ASP A 78 -28.99 6.52 -8.67
N THR A 79 -30.05 5.74 -8.49
CA THR A 79 -30.08 4.35 -8.98
C THR A 79 -30.68 4.30 -10.38
N GLU A 80 -30.44 3.21 -11.11
CA GLU A 80 -31.07 2.98 -12.43
C GLU A 80 -32.61 2.92 -12.34
N GLU A 81 -33.16 2.61 -11.15
CA GLU A 81 -34.59 2.74 -10.87
C GLU A 81 -34.97 4.22 -10.67
N PHE A 82 -35.86 4.70 -11.54
CA PHE A 82 -36.32 6.08 -11.58
C PHE A 82 -36.86 6.54 -10.22
N GLY A 83 -36.22 7.54 -9.62
CA GLY A 83 -36.65 8.17 -8.37
C GLY A 83 -36.15 7.52 -7.09
N ARG A 84 -35.40 6.41 -7.16
CA ARG A 84 -34.66 5.89 -6.00
C ARG A 84 -33.27 6.52 -5.94
N THR A 85 -32.91 6.92 -4.73
CA THR A 85 -31.57 7.41 -4.41
C THR A 85 -30.94 6.48 -3.39
N ARG A 86 -29.66 6.18 -3.57
CA ARG A 86 -28.84 5.45 -2.61
C ARG A 86 -27.87 6.40 -1.94
N GLU A 87 -27.62 6.18 -0.65
CA GLU A 87 -26.64 6.97 0.10
C GLU A 87 -25.34 6.21 0.24
N VAL A 88 -24.23 6.86 -0.10
CA VAL A 88 -22.87 6.38 0.17
C VAL A 88 -22.21 7.33 1.15
N CYS A 89 -21.73 6.79 2.26
CA CYS A 89 -21.00 7.53 3.27
C CYS A 89 -19.51 7.21 3.20
N TYR A 90 -18.68 8.24 3.19
CA TYR A 90 -17.23 8.15 3.35
C TYR A 90 -16.84 8.74 4.70
N THR A 91 -16.13 8.00 5.53
CA THR A 91 -15.59 8.48 6.81
C THR A 91 -14.08 8.45 6.78
N ILE A 92 -13.45 9.50 7.29
CA ILE A 92 -11.99 9.64 7.34
C ILE A 92 -11.51 9.34 8.75
N ASP A 93 -10.64 8.34 8.89
CA ASP A 93 -9.87 8.08 10.10
C ASP A 93 -8.43 8.56 9.86
N GLN A 94 -8.13 9.75 10.37
CA GLN A 94 -6.83 10.39 10.17
C GLN A 94 -5.71 9.70 10.95
N GLU A 95 -6.01 9.15 12.13
CA GLU A 95 -5.03 8.47 12.98
C GLU A 95 -4.51 7.19 12.35
N ARG A 96 -5.40 6.46 11.66
CA ARG A 96 -5.06 5.19 11.00
C ARG A 96 -4.81 5.34 9.51
N HIS A 97 -4.80 6.56 8.96
CA HIS A 97 -4.68 6.83 7.53
C HIS A 97 -5.62 5.94 6.71
N ARG A 98 -6.91 5.99 7.05
CA ARG A 98 -7.91 5.09 6.50
C ARG A 98 -9.15 5.86 6.08
N ILE A 99 -9.71 5.47 4.94
CA ILE A 99 -11.03 5.92 4.51
C ILE A 99 -11.96 4.71 4.48
N THR A 100 -13.14 4.87 5.06
CA THR A 100 -14.18 3.84 5.05
C THR A 100 -15.32 4.32 4.20
N ARG A 101 -15.76 3.50 3.24
CA ARG A 101 -16.96 3.72 2.44
C ARG A 101 -18.05 2.77 2.92
N THR A 102 -19.24 3.28 3.18
CA THR A 102 -20.41 2.52 3.58
C THR A 102 -21.54 2.76 2.59
N GLU A 103 -22.13 1.68 2.06
CA GLU A 103 -23.23 1.70 1.10
C GLU A 103 -24.15 0.51 1.37
N ASP A 104 -25.44 0.74 1.61
CA ASP A 104 -26.45 -0.33 1.76
C ASP A 104 -26.04 -1.47 2.73
N GLY A 105 -25.32 -1.11 3.81
CA GLY A 105 -24.78 -2.05 4.80
C GLY A 105 -23.46 -2.73 4.42
N HIS A 106 -22.97 -2.54 3.19
CA HIS A 106 -21.63 -2.95 2.78
C HIS A 106 -20.59 -1.92 3.21
N VAL A 107 -19.45 -2.41 3.73
CA VAL A 107 -18.36 -1.56 4.21
C VAL A 107 -17.07 -1.90 3.48
N SER A 108 -16.54 -0.93 2.73
CA SER A 108 -15.26 -1.02 2.04
C SER A 108 -14.23 -0.16 2.77
N VAL A 109 -13.09 -0.76 3.13
CA VAL A 109 -12.02 -0.07 3.87
C VAL A 109 -10.81 0.14 2.96
N PHE A 110 -10.41 1.39 2.84
CA PHE A 110 -9.20 1.81 2.13
C PHE A 110 -8.14 2.20 3.17
N ASP A 111 -7.27 1.25 3.48
CA ASP A 111 -6.14 1.45 4.38
C ASP A 111 -4.90 1.86 3.56
N PHE A 112 -4.46 3.10 3.75
CA PHE A 112 -3.29 3.63 3.05
C PHE A 112 -1.98 3.31 3.79
N GLY A 113 -2.05 2.98 5.09
CA GLY A 113 -0.89 2.93 5.96
C GLY A 113 -0.22 4.29 6.13
N ALA A 114 0.98 4.30 6.74
CA ALA A 114 1.75 5.51 6.89
C ALA A 114 2.16 6.06 5.50
N PRO A 115 1.99 7.37 5.24
CA PRO A 115 2.39 7.95 3.96
C PRO A 115 3.92 7.84 3.80
N PRO A 116 4.41 7.44 2.61
CA PRO A 116 5.84 7.38 2.38
C PRO A 116 6.44 8.80 2.40
N PRO A 117 7.74 8.95 2.74
CA PRO A 117 8.40 10.25 2.75
C PRO A 117 8.31 10.90 1.35
N GLY A 118 7.78 12.14 1.32
CA GLY A 118 7.56 12.87 0.07
C GLY A 118 6.21 12.59 -0.62
N ALA A 119 5.34 11.74 -0.05
CA ALA A 119 3.95 11.68 -0.50
C ALA A 119 3.29 13.05 -0.27
N GLY A 120 2.84 13.68 -1.35
CA GLY A 120 2.10 14.93 -1.25
C GLY A 120 0.81 14.76 -0.45
N THR A 121 0.35 15.84 0.18
CA THR A 121 -0.94 15.83 0.89
C THR A 121 -2.08 15.64 -0.11
N PHE A 122 -2.87 14.58 0.04
CA PHE A 122 -4.11 14.43 -0.70
C PHE A 122 -5.17 15.39 -0.12
N VAL A 123 -5.39 16.51 -0.82
CA VAL A 123 -6.42 17.49 -0.45
C VAL A 123 -7.59 17.36 -1.41
N PHE A 124 -8.75 16.95 -0.88
CA PHE A 124 -10.02 17.01 -1.60
C PHE A 124 -10.69 18.36 -1.28
N ARG A 125 -10.64 19.29 -2.23
CA ARG A 125 -11.45 20.51 -2.17
C ARG A 125 -12.75 20.24 -2.92
N ILE A 126 -13.87 20.29 -2.20
CA ILE A 126 -15.21 20.28 -2.79
C ILE A 126 -15.54 21.75 -3.02
N GLU A 127 -15.63 22.15 -4.29
CA GLU A 127 -16.10 23.48 -4.71
C GLU A 127 -17.63 23.47 -4.90
#